data_AF-A0A7K7YSN9-F1
#
_entry.id   AF-A0A7K7YSN9-F1
#
_cell.length_a   1.000
_cell.length_b   1.000
_cell.length_c   1.000
_cell.angle_alpha   90.00
_cell.angle_beta   90.00
_cell.angle_gamma   90.00
#
_symmetry.space_group_name_H-M   'P 1'
#
loop_
_entity.id
_entity.type
_entity.pdbx_description
1 polymer ?
#
loop_
_entity_poly.entity_id
_entity_poly.type
_entity_poly.pdbx_seq_one_letter_code
_entity_poly.pdbx_strand_id
1 'polypeptide(L)'
;SRRESQKLRFGQWLLSAINSGSYRGLCWIDSAHTIFRVPWKHNARKDITSSDLEVFKVGGMSVTGSDGPHAHLPAPPGLGKGQWEWKTNFRCALSSTHMFKLEQDNSKCGDDPHKVF
;
A
#
# COMPACT_ATOMS: atom_id res chain seq x y z
N SER A 1 -5.54 -5.50 22.04
CA SER A 1 -6.04 -6.56 21.13
C SER A 1 -5.07 -6.70 19.95
N ARG A 2 -4.80 -7.94 19.49
CA ARG A 2 -3.90 -8.23 18.33
C ARG A 2 -4.23 -7.39 17.09
N ARG A 3 -5.51 -7.08 16.87
CA ARG A 3 -6.00 -6.28 15.73
C ARG A 3 -5.61 -4.80 15.82
N GLU A 4 -5.65 -4.21 17.01
CA GLU A 4 -5.22 -2.81 17.21
C GLU A 4 -3.71 -2.64 16.97
N SER A 5 -2.91 -3.60 17.43
CA SER A 5 -1.46 -3.61 17.16
C SER A 5 -1.12 -3.74 15.68
N GLN A 6 -1.93 -4.48 14.90
CA GLN A 6 -1.75 -4.60 13.44
C GLN A 6 -2.07 -3.28 12.70
N LYS A 7 -3.12 -2.57 13.12
CA LYS A 7 -3.48 -1.26 12.55
C LYS A 7 -2.35 -0.24 12.76
N LEU A 8 -1.83 -0.17 13.98
CA LEU A 8 -0.74 0.74 14.33
C LEU A 8 0.54 0.43 13.54
N ARG A 9 0.90 -0.85 13.41
CA ARG A 9 2.08 -1.26 12.60
C ARG A 9 1.93 -0.88 11.13
N PHE A 10 0.76 -1.13 10.52
CA PHE A 10 0.52 -0.73 9.13
C PHE A 10 0.59 0.78 8.97
N GLY A 11 -0.03 1.56 9.86
CA GLY A 11 0.01 3.03 9.81
C GLY A 11 1.44 3.57 9.91
N GLN A 12 2.23 3.08 10.86
CA GLN A 12 3.64 3.47 11.01
C GLN A 12 4.50 3.07 9.81
N TRP A 13 4.28 1.86 9.28
CA TRP A 13 4.95 1.41 8.07
C TRP A 13 4.60 2.30 6.88
N LEU A 14 3.32 2.64 6.69
CA LEU A 14 2.87 3.46 5.57
C LEU A 14 3.51 4.85 5.60
N LEU A 15 3.53 5.50 6.76
CA LEU A 15 4.19 6.81 6.92
C LEU A 15 5.70 6.73 6.62
N SER A 16 6.36 5.66 7.06
CA SER A 16 7.78 5.43 6.77
C SER A 16 8.02 5.20 5.27
N ALA A 17 7.14 4.44 4.61
CA ALA A 17 7.20 4.19 3.17
C ALA A 17 6.97 5.46 2.33
N ILE A 18 6.09 6.37 2.79
CA ILE A 18 5.89 7.68 2.15
C ILE A 18 7.15 8.54 2.33
N ASN A 19 7.68 8.61 3.56
CA ASN A 19 8.89 9.38 3.88
C ASN A 19 10.14 8.90 3.12
N SER A 20 10.22 7.62 2.78
CA SER A 20 11.38 7.08 2.05
C SER A 20 11.42 7.51 0.58
N GLY A 21 10.29 7.96 0.01
CA GLY A 21 10.17 8.33 -1.40
C GLY A 21 10.45 7.19 -2.38
N SER A 22 10.49 5.94 -1.90
CA SER A 22 10.96 4.79 -2.69
C SER A 22 9.89 4.20 -3.62
N TYR A 23 8.62 4.56 -3.39
CA TYR A 23 7.48 3.99 -4.10
C TYR A 23 6.84 5.03 -5.00
N ARG A 24 6.87 4.80 -6.32
CA ARG A 24 6.30 5.72 -7.30
C ARG A 24 4.83 6.00 -7.00
N GLY A 25 4.49 7.29 -6.90
CA GLY A 25 3.12 7.76 -6.70
C GLY A 25 2.58 7.63 -5.27
N LEU A 26 3.35 7.05 -4.34
CA LEU A 26 3.12 7.11 -2.89
C LEU A 26 4.00 8.21 -2.31
N CYS A 27 3.43 9.39 -2.06
CA CYS A 27 4.18 10.55 -1.58
C CYS A 27 3.30 11.54 -0.83
N TRP A 28 3.93 12.40 -0.04
CA TRP A 28 3.31 13.63 0.46
C TRP A 28 2.95 14.55 -0.71
N ILE A 29 1.83 15.25 -0.60
CA ILE A 29 1.42 16.28 -1.58
C ILE A 29 1.46 17.69 -1.00
N ASP A 30 1.66 17.81 0.31
CA ASP A 30 1.87 19.05 1.03
C ASP A 30 3.24 19.06 1.75
N SER A 31 3.79 20.25 1.97
CA SER A 31 5.07 20.40 2.68
C SER A 31 4.97 20.16 4.18
N ALA A 32 3.77 20.17 4.75
CA ALA A 32 3.56 19.91 6.17
C ALA A 32 3.50 18.40 6.49
N HIS A 33 3.56 17.54 5.47
CA HIS A 33 3.45 16.09 5.60
C HIS A 33 2.18 15.67 6.35
N THR A 34 1.06 16.28 5.95
CA THR A 34 -0.26 16.00 6.52
C THR A 34 -1.21 15.35 5.53
N ILE A 35 -0.93 15.50 4.23
CA ILE A 35 -1.75 14.99 3.13
C ILE A 35 -0.86 14.18 2.19
N PHE A 36 -1.25 12.93 1.92
CA PHE A 36 -0.51 12.05 1.03
C PHE A 36 -1.41 11.42 -0.01
N ARG A 37 -0.80 10.91 -1.06
CA ARG A 37 -1.48 10.15 -2.11
C ARG A 37 -1.02 8.70 -2.13
N VAL A 38 -1.93 7.82 -2.47
CA VAL A 38 -1.68 6.39 -2.69
C VAL A 38 -2.03 6.05 -4.13
N PRO A 39 -1.14 5.41 -4.90
CA PRO A 39 -1.44 4.99 -6.27
C PRO A 39 -2.57 3.94 -6.25
N TRP A 40 -3.52 4.05 -7.17
CA TRP A 40 -4.75 3.26 -7.19
C TRP A 40 -5.03 2.62 -8.56
N LYS A 41 -3.97 2.20 -9.24
CA LYS A 41 -4.03 1.62 -10.59
C LYS A 41 -4.84 0.31 -10.62
N HIS A 42 -5.86 0.27 -11.48
CA HIS A 42 -6.72 -0.90 -11.68
C HIS A 42 -5.96 -2.06 -12.33
N ASN A 43 -6.12 -3.28 -11.80
CA ASN A 43 -5.46 -4.51 -12.27
C ASN A 43 -5.71 -4.85 -13.74
N ALA A 44 -6.81 -4.37 -14.32
CA ALA A 44 -7.17 -4.60 -15.71
C ALA A 44 -6.31 -3.81 -16.70
N ARG A 45 -5.50 -2.84 -16.24
CA ARG A 45 -4.61 -2.10 -17.13
C ARG A 45 -3.39 -2.94 -17.51
N LYS A 46 -3.03 -2.93 -18.80
CA LYS A 46 -1.90 -3.70 -19.35
C LYS A 46 -0.53 -3.10 -19.01
N ASP A 47 -0.49 -1.88 -18.49
CA ASP A 47 0.72 -1.09 -18.19
C ASP A 47 1.12 -1.13 -16.71
N ILE A 48 0.70 -2.15 -15.96
CA ILE A 48 1.12 -2.35 -14.57
C ILE A 48 2.53 -2.94 -14.55
N THR A 49 3.43 -2.26 -13.84
CA THR A 49 4.82 -2.68 -13.66
C THR A 49 5.04 -3.37 -12.31
N SER A 50 6.19 -4.03 -12.14
CA SER A 50 6.60 -4.58 -10.83
C SER A 50 6.67 -3.51 -9.75
N SER A 51 7.13 -2.30 -10.09
CA SER A 51 7.21 -1.16 -9.16
C SER A 51 5.83 -0.70 -8.67
N ASP A 52 4.79 -0.78 -9.52
CA ASP A 52 3.41 -0.47 -9.11
C ASP A 52 2.87 -1.47 -8.07
N LEU A 53 3.49 -2.64 -7.94
CA LEU A 53 3.04 -3.72 -7.07
C LEU A 53 3.84 -3.81 -5.77
N GLU A 54 5.03 -3.22 -5.75
CA GLU A 54 5.99 -3.35 -4.65
C GLU A 54 5.42 -2.78 -3.34
N VAL A 55 4.78 -1.60 -3.40
CA VAL A 55 4.11 -0.97 -2.24
C VAL A 55 3.03 -1.87 -1.65
N PHE A 56 2.26 -2.55 -2.50
CA PHE A 56 1.20 -3.45 -2.05
C PHE A 56 1.78 -4.73 -1.46
N LYS A 57 2.86 -5.26 -2.04
CA LYS A 57 3.57 -6.43 -1.53
C LYS A 57 4.11 -6.17 -0.13
N VAL A 58 4.95 -5.14 0.01
CA VAL A 58 5.60 -4.82 1.29
C VAL A 58 4.55 -4.43 2.34
N GLY A 59 3.60 -3.56 1.99
CA GLY A 59 2.55 -3.14 2.92
C GLY A 59 1.59 -4.27 3.30
N GLY A 60 1.23 -5.14 2.35
CA GLY A 60 0.40 -6.31 2.61
C GLY A 60 1.08 -7.31 3.55
N MET A 61 2.40 -7.48 3.45
CA MET A 61 3.19 -8.35 4.34
C MET A 61 3.32 -7.78 5.76
N SER A 62 3.41 -6.45 5.91
CA SER A 62 3.43 -5.79 7.22
C SER A 62 2.12 -6.00 8.02
N VAL A 63 1.00 -6.25 7.32
CA VAL A 63 -0.30 -6.54 7.95
C VAL A 63 -0.37 -7.98 8.47
N THR A 64 0.19 -8.94 7.72
CA THR A 64 0.17 -10.36 8.09
C THR A 64 1.13 -10.70 9.23
N GLY A 65 2.01 -9.78 9.61
CA GLY A 65 3.03 -10.00 10.65
C GLY A 65 4.11 -10.97 10.19
N SER A 66 4.35 -11.02 8.88
CA SER A 66 5.40 -11.84 8.27
C SER A 66 6.78 -11.16 8.37
N ASP A 67 7.04 -10.48 9.49
CA ASP A 67 8.29 -9.78 9.81
C ASP A 67 9.43 -10.77 10.21
N GLY A 68 9.31 -12.04 9.80
CA GLY A 68 10.34 -13.06 9.97
C GLY A 68 11.38 -13.03 8.83
N PRO A 69 12.47 -13.81 8.93
CA PRO A 69 13.58 -13.84 7.97
C PRO A 69 13.19 -14.19 6.51
N HIS A 70 11.91 -14.49 6.27
CA HIS A 70 11.33 -14.76 4.96
C HIS A 70 10.61 -13.56 4.34
N ALA A 71 10.60 -12.39 4.99
CA ALA A 71 10.05 -11.14 4.45
C ALA A 71 10.72 -10.71 3.14
N HIS A 72 11.98 -11.12 2.94
CA HIS A 72 12.76 -10.84 1.73
C HIS A 72 12.74 -11.98 0.70
N LEU A 73 12.10 -13.11 0.99
CA LEU A 73 12.04 -14.19 0.02
C LEU A 73 11.01 -13.86 -1.07
N PRO A 74 11.35 -14.05 -2.36
CA PRO A 74 10.33 -14.07 -3.40
C PRO A 74 9.29 -15.13 -3.03
N ALA A 75 8.01 -14.78 -3.16
CA ALA A 75 6.94 -15.75 -3.01
C ALA A 75 7.27 -16.97 -3.90
N PRO A 76 7.08 -18.21 -3.42
CA PRO A 76 7.46 -19.38 -4.18
C PRO A 76 6.82 -19.35 -5.58
N PRO A 77 7.58 -19.66 -6.64
CA PRO A 77 7.09 -19.54 -8.01
C PRO A 77 5.97 -20.56 -8.21
N GLY A 78 4.77 -20.08 -8.56
CA GLY A 78 3.56 -20.90 -8.72
C GLY A 78 2.33 -20.36 -8.00
N LEU A 79 2.49 -19.43 -7.06
CA LEU A 79 1.36 -18.69 -6.48
C LEU A 79 1.00 -17.48 -7.36
N GLY A 80 0.26 -17.74 -8.44
CA GLY A 80 -0.57 -16.73 -9.11
C GLY A 80 -1.61 -16.06 -8.19
N LYS A 81 -1.58 -16.35 -6.88
CA LYS A 81 -2.43 -15.77 -5.84
C LYS A 81 -1.84 -14.59 -5.05
N GLY A 82 -0.53 -14.31 -5.11
CA GLY A 82 0.08 -13.34 -4.19
C GLY A 82 -0.29 -11.87 -4.46
N GLN A 83 -0.38 -11.47 -5.73
CA GLN A 83 -0.56 -10.06 -6.09
C GLN A 83 -1.92 -9.48 -5.67
N TRP A 84 -3.00 -10.28 -5.78
CA TRP A 84 -4.34 -9.85 -5.40
C TRP A 84 -4.52 -9.86 -3.89
N GLU A 85 -3.90 -10.81 -3.18
CA GLU A 85 -3.90 -10.87 -1.70
C GLU A 85 -3.21 -9.65 -1.11
N TRP A 86 -2.04 -9.28 -1.64
CA TRP A 86 -1.30 -8.10 -1.19
C TRP A 86 -2.08 -6.80 -1.38
N LYS A 87 -2.67 -6.61 -2.57
CA LYS A 87 -3.55 -5.46 -2.85
C LYS A 87 -4.77 -5.44 -1.94
N THR A 88 -5.40 -6.58 -1.71
CA THR A 88 -6.58 -6.69 -0.83
C THR A 88 -6.21 -6.37 0.62
N ASN A 89 -5.15 -6.98 1.14
CA ASN A 89 -4.66 -6.76 2.50
C ASN A 89 -4.28 -5.31 2.73
N PHE A 90 -3.55 -4.70 1.79
CA PHE A 90 -3.19 -3.29 1.87
C PHE A 90 -4.44 -2.39 1.93
N ARG A 91 -5.40 -2.59 1.04
CA ARG A 91 -6.63 -1.76 0.98
C ARG A 91 -7.48 -1.93 2.23
N CYS A 92 -7.63 -3.16 2.71
CA CYS A 92 -8.35 -3.46 3.94
C CYS A 92 -7.65 -2.86 5.16
N ALA A 93 -6.32 -2.94 5.24
CA ALA A 93 -5.55 -2.33 6.32
C ALA A 93 -5.69 -0.81 6.29
N LEU A 94 -5.49 -0.17 5.14
CA LEU A 94 -5.66 1.27 4.96
C LEU A 94 -7.03 1.74 5.44
N SER A 95 -8.10 1.06 5.02
CA SER A 95 -9.47 1.38 5.43
C SER A 95 -9.76 1.08 6.90
N SER A 96 -9.18 0.02 7.48
CA SER A 96 -9.50 -0.43 8.84
C SER A 96 -8.65 0.23 9.93
N THR A 97 -7.55 0.91 9.57
CA THR A 97 -6.76 1.67 10.54
C THR A 97 -7.55 2.82 11.16
N HIS A 98 -8.49 3.41 10.41
CA HIS A 98 -9.18 4.66 10.76
C HIS A 98 -8.22 5.83 11.09
N MET A 99 -6.94 5.71 10.74
CA MET A 99 -5.91 6.73 10.98
C MET A 99 -5.88 7.79 9.87
N PHE A 100 -6.38 7.44 8.69
CA PHE A 100 -6.30 8.25 7.48
C PHE A 100 -7.69 8.45 6.91
N LYS A 101 -8.03 9.70 6.57
CA LYS A 101 -9.34 10.07 6.04
C LYS A 101 -9.21 10.29 4.55
N LEU A 102 -10.07 9.63 3.75
CA LEU A 102 -10.09 9.87 2.32
C LEU A 102 -10.58 11.30 2.04
N GLU A 103 -9.72 12.14 1.49
CA GLU A 103 -10.06 13.51 1.09
C GLU A 103 -10.49 13.58 -0.38
N GLN A 104 -9.81 12.84 -1.27
CA GLN A 104 -10.15 12.83 -2.71
C GLN A 104 -10.01 11.43 -3.33
N ASP A 105 -10.98 11.05 -4.16
CA ASP A 105 -10.96 9.79 -4.90
C ASP A 105 -10.72 10.02 -6.40
N ASN A 106 -9.45 10.02 -6.80
CA ASN A 106 -9.03 10.12 -8.19
C ASN A 106 -8.78 8.74 -8.84
N SER A 107 -9.33 7.66 -8.26
CA SER A 107 -9.03 6.29 -8.72
C SER A 107 -9.52 5.98 -10.14
N LYS A 108 -10.49 6.76 -10.63
CA LYS A 108 -11.05 6.63 -11.99
C LYS A 108 -10.45 7.61 -12.99
N CYS A 109 -9.52 8.47 -12.57
CA CYS A 109 -9.03 9.58 -13.39
C CYS A 109 -7.79 9.17 -14.23
N GLY A 110 -7.98 9.11 -15.55
CA GLY A 110 -6.92 9.17 -16.56
C GLY A 110 -5.73 8.21 -16.39
N ASP A 111 -4.53 8.74 -16.61
CA ASP A 111 -3.26 8.00 -16.61
C ASP A 111 -2.60 7.88 -15.23
N ASP A 112 -3.08 8.64 -14.25
CA ASP A 112 -2.54 8.68 -12.89
C ASP A 112 -3.62 8.42 -11.82
N PRO A 113 -4.21 7.21 -11.78
CA PRO A 113 -5.24 6.88 -10.81
C PRO A 113 -4.66 6.82 -9.40
N HIS A 114 -5.19 7.61 -8.46
CA HIS A 114 -4.73 7.67 -7.08
C HIS A 114 -5.85 8.06 -6.10
N LYS A 115 -5.59 7.91 -4.81
CA LYS A 115 -6.45 8.42 -3.73
C LYS A 115 -5.65 9.32 -2.81
N VAL A 116 -6.25 10.41 -2.35
CA VAL A 116 -5.64 11.37 -1.43
C VAL A 116 -6.23 11.16 -0.04
N PHE A 117 -5.35 11.05 0.95
CA PHE A 117 -5.66 10.83 2.35
C PHE A 117 -4.98 11.87 3.24
#